data_AF-A0A932YSB2-F1
#
_entry.id   AF-A0A932YSB2-F1
#
_cell.length_a   1.000
_cell.length_b   1.000
_cell.length_c   1.000
_cell.angle_alpha   90.00
_cell.angle_beta   90.00
_cell.angle_gamma   90.00
#
_symmetry.space_group_name_H-M   'P 1'
#
loop_
_entity.id
_entity.type
_entity.pdbx_description
1 polymer ?
#
loop_
_entity_poly.entity_id
_entity_poly.type
_entity_poly.pdbx_seq_one_letter_code
_entity_poly.pdbx_strand_id
1 'polypeptide(L)'
;MKLSVTMRHIRVLGLVLVSLFALGFIAGAVSGCGEQGSVETAWNVYHGAVPGYTVEIDEVQHDNVPVWRRIVHLYPILAQREQQVLQFSEQCGSWCGITGHDYTGDGRWDRVFLCRYPEHANGCNSILFEDGITKWEPCNADEGRVQPFSEKDLAIAMGQLYLGLATVHDVEHRRSTLEEFKAKLRKDGTIK
;
A
#
# COMPACT_ATOMS: atom_id res chain seq x y z
N MET A 1 -65.12 -28.24 -29.54
CA MET A 1 -64.32 -29.27 -28.86
C MET A 1 -63.75 -28.67 -27.58
N LYS A 2 -63.94 -29.38 -26.45
CA LYS A 2 -63.50 -29.02 -25.09
C LYS A 2 -62.07 -29.50 -24.85
N LEU A 3 -61.38 -28.82 -23.92
CA LEU A 3 -60.46 -29.28 -22.84
C LEU A 3 -59.74 -28.00 -22.35
N SER A 4 -60.06 -27.34 -21.23
CA SER A 4 -60.14 -27.72 -19.80
C SER A 4 -58.89 -28.40 -19.26
N VAL A 5 -58.01 -27.63 -18.61
CA VAL A 5 -57.23 -28.08 -17.44
C VAL A 5 -57.12 -26.93 -16.44
N THR A 6 -57.46 -27.26 -15.19
CA THR A 6 -57.57 -26.48 -13.97
C THR A 6 -56.29 -26.56 -13.11
N MET A 7 -56.27 -25.76 -12.04
CA MET A 7 -55.45 -25.85 -10.81
C MET A 7 -54.23 -24.95 -10.74
N ARG A 8 -53.87 -24.32 -9.62
CA ARG A 8 -54.47 -24.16 -8.28
C ARG A 8 -53.72 -23.00 -7.59
N HIS A 9 -54.42 -22.25 -6.76
CA HIS A 9 -53.86 -21.23 -5.88
C HIS A 9 -53.00 -21.83 -4.77
N ILE A 10 -51.86 -21.19 -4.46
CA ILE A 10 -51.30 -21.19 -3.11
C ILE A 10 -50.78 -19.77 -2.81
N ARG A 11 -51.28 -19.22 -1.69
CA ARG A 11 -50.99 -17.91 -1.11
C ARG A 11 -49.63 -17.92 -0.44
N VAL A 12 -48.86 -16.83 -0.51
CA VAL A 12 -47.73 -16.58 0.40
C VAL A 12 -47.96 -15.23 1.09
N LEU A 13 -48.12 -15.31 2.41
CA LEU A 13 -48.28 -14.23 3.35
C LEU A 13 -47.02 -14.18 4.22
N GLY A 14 -46.52 -12.97 4.51
CA GLY A 14 -46.00 -12.64 5.83
C GLY A 14 -44.50 -12.86 6.10
N LEU A 15 -43.79 -11.73 6.21
CA LEU A 15 -42.61 -11.51 7.05
C LEU A 15 -42.65 -12.27 8.38
N VAL A 16 -41.48 -12.67 8.90
CA VAL A 16 -40.94 -12.23 10.21
C VAL A 16 -39.42 -12.49 10.24
N LEU A 17 -38.70 -11.45 10.63
CA LEU A 17 -37.29 -11.37 11.02
C LEU A 17 -37.07 -12.11 12.36
N VAL A 18 -35.88 -12.69 12.59
CA VAL A 18 -35.03 -12.48 13.79
C VAL A 18 -33.97 -13.58 13.86
N SER A 19 -32.72 -13.11 13.86
CA SER A 19 -31.46 -13.78 14.09
C SER A 19 -31.45 -14.64 15.35
N LEU A 20 -30.68 -15.73 15.37
CA LEU A 20 -29.99 -16.19 16.57
C LEU A 20 -28.75 -17.02 16.17
N PHE A 21 -27.65 -16.62 16.79
CA PHE A 21 -26.31 -17.19 16.79
C PHE A 21 -26.26 -18.73 16.84
N ALA A 22 -25.31 -19.33 16.13
CA ALA A 22 -24.11 -19.94 16.74
C ALA A 22 -23.35 -20.84 15.74
N LEU A 23 -22.03 -20.63 15.70
CA LEU A 23 -20.96 -21.63 15.55
C LEU A 23 -21.10 -22.71 14.46
N GLY A 24 -20.26 -22.59 13.44
CA GLY A 24 -20.00 -23.69 12.51
C GLY A 24 -18.88 -23.37 11.53
N PHE A 25 -17.64 -23.65 11.92
CA PHE A 25 -16.60 -24.01 10.96
C PHE A 25 -17.13 -25.16 10.07
N ILE A 26 -16.99 -25.03 8.74
CA ILE A 26 -16.30 -25.97 7.84
C ILE A 26 -16.61 -25.59 6.38
N ALA A 27 -15.51 -25.26 5.69
CA ALA A 27 -15.13 -25.54 4.30
C ALA A 27 -16.19 -25.89 3.24
N GLY A 28 -16.01 -25.31 2.03
CA GLY A 28 -16.35 -26.02 0.80
C GLY A 28 -16.68 -25.21 -0.44
N ALA A 29 -15.79 -24.33 -0.90
CA ALA A 29 -15.68 -24.03 -2.33
C ALA A 29 -14.19 -23.93 -2.67
N VAL A 30 -13.69 -25.05 -3.21
CA VAL A 30 -12.32 -25.26 -3.67
C VAL A 30 -12.28 -24.86 -5.14
N SER A 31 -11.49 -23.85 -5.50
CA SER A 31 -10.81 -23.74 -6.81
C SER A 31 -10.07 -22.42 -6.88
N GLY A 32 -8.76 -22.53 -6.78
CA GLY A 32 -7.81 -21.43 -6.74
C GLY A 32 -6.71 -21.84 -5.79
N CYS A 33 -5.83 -22.73 -6.24
CA CYS A 33 -4.49 -22.80 -5.69
C CYS A 33 -3.85 -21.42 -5.93
N GLY A 34 -4.18 -20.44 -5.09
CA GLY A 34 -3.40 -19.23 -4.97
C GLY A 34 -2.02 -19.67 -4.54
N GLU A 35 -0.99 -19.21 -5.23
CA GLU A 35 0.40 -19.37 -4.83
C GLU A 35 0.46 -19.31 -3.30
N GLN A 36 1.01 -20.35 -2.66
CA GLN A 36 1.49 -20.19 -1.29
C GLN A 36 2.37 -18.95 -1.33
N GLY A 37 1.90 -17.87 -0.69
CA GLY A 37 2.58 -16.57 -0.73
C GLY A 37 4.07 -16.80 -0.49
N SER A 38 4.90 -16.31 -1.40
CA SER A 38 6.33 -16.58 -1.36
C SER A 38 6.90 -16.16 -0.01
N VAL A 39 7.49 -17.11 0.73
CA VAL A 39 8.02 -16.86 2.07
C VAL A 39 9.10 -15.79 1.98
N GLU A 40 9.01 -14.79 2.84
CA GLU A 40 10.05 -13.76 3.01
C GLU A 40 11.29 -14.40 3.61
N THR A 41 12.38 -14.39 2.86
CA THR A 41 13.67 -14.95 3.27
C THR A 41 14.55 -13.94 3.95
N ALA A 42 14.42 -12.67 3.56
CA ALA A 42 15.18 -11.60 4.14
C ALA A 42 14.39 -10.28 4.05
N TRP A 43 14.60 -9.43 5.04
CA TRP A 43 13.97 -8.12 5.17
C TRP A 43 14.99 -7.18 5.80
N ASN A 44 15.17 -6.00 5.22
CA ASN A 44 15.99 -4.94 5.77
C ASN A 44 15.21 -3.63 5.78
N VAL A 45 15.32 -2.90 6.88
CA VAL A 45 14.73 -1.57 7.03
C VAL A 45 15.84 -0.55 7.29
N TYR A 46 15.85 0.54 6.54
CA TYR A 46 16.83 1.64 6.67
C TYR A 46 16.12 2.95 6.96
N HIS A 47 16.63 3.72 7.93
CA HIS A 47 16.04 5.01 8.30
C HIS A 47 17.10 6.11 8.32
N GLY A 48 16.77 7.23 7.69
CA GLY A 48 17.64 8.40 7.62
C GLY A 48 16.85 9.65 7.24
N ALA A 49 17.55 10.63 6.69
CA ALA A 49 16.94 11.87 6.24
C ALA A 49 17.69 12.45 5.04
N VAL A 50 16.97 13.14 4.17
CA VAL A 50 17.48 14.02 3.12
C VAL A 50 16.85 15.41 3.29
N PRO A 51 17.37 16.47 2.65
CA PRO A 51 16.79 17.80 2.80
C PRO A 51 15.27 17.81 2.56
N GLY A 52 14.50 18.16 3.59
CA GLY A 52 13.04 18.24 3.54
C GLY A 52 12.29 16.93 3.83
N TYR A 53 12.96 15.78 3.95
CA TYR A 53 12.29 14.48 4.15
C TYR A 53 13.00 13.56 5.14
N THR A 54 12.22 12.88 5.98
CA THR A 54 12.61 11.62 6.61
C THR A 54 12.48 10.51 5.57
N VAL A 55 13.45 9.60 5.53
CA VAL A 55 13.51 8.50 4.58
C VAL A 55 13.38 7.18 5.32
N GLU A 56 12.50 6.32 4.84
CA GLU A 56 12.43 4.90 5.20
C GLU A 56 12.58 4.07 3.93
N ILE A 57 13.44 3.05 3.98
CA ILE A 57 13.64 2.10 2.88
C ILE A 57 13.35 0.72 3.41
N ASP A 58 12.39 0.05 2.80
CA ASP A 58 12.04 -1.34 3.06
C ASP A 58 12.55 -2.20 1.90
N GLU A 59 13.39 -3.17 2.20
CA GLU A 59 13.83 -4.18 1.23
C GLU A 59 13.36 -5.56 1.67
N VAL A 60 12.74 -6.30 0.75
CA VAL A 60 12.30 -7.67 0.97
C VAL A 60 12.81 -8.60 -0.12
N GLN A 61 13.27 -9.78 0.30
CA GLN A 61 13.59 -10.89 -0.57
C GLN A 61 12.65 -12.05 -0.26
N HIS A 62 12.19 -12.74 -1.30
CA HIS A 62 11.37 -13.94 -1.17
C HIS A 62 12.14 -15.16 -1.68
N ASP A 63 11.84 -16.35 -1.16
CA ASP A 63 12.54 -17.63 -1.44
C ASP A 63 12.83 -17.91 -2.92
N ASN A 64 11.95 -17.44 -3.82
CA ASN A 64 12.03 -17.72 -5.27
C ASN A 64 12.37 -16.48 -6.10
N VAL A 65 12.74 -15.37 -5.47
CA VAL A 65 13.04 -14.10 -6.15
C VAL A 65 14.50 -13.75 -5.85
N PRO A 66 15.40 -13.79 -6.86
CA PRO A 66 16.83 -13.55 -6.65
C PRO A 66 17.17 -12.07 -6.42
N VAL A 67 16.19 -11.19 -6.56
CA VAL A 67 16.30 -9.74 -6.46
C VAL A 67 15.60 -9.25 -5.19
N TRP A 68 16.13 -8.16 -4.64
CA TRP A 68 15.46 -7.44 -3.57
C TRP A 68 14.38 -6.55 -4.16
N ARG A 69 13.15 -6.72 -3.69
CA ARG A 69 12.11 -5.73 -3.89
C ARG A 69 12.36 -4.59 -2.91
N ARG A 70 12.18 -3.36 -3.36
CA ARG A 70 12.44 -2.18 -2.55
C ARG A 70 11.27 -1.22 -2.60
N ILE A 71 10.94 -0.68 -1.44
CA ILE A 71 10.00 0.42 -1.27
C ILE A 71 10.73 1.55 -0.56
N VAL A 72 10.70 2.75 -1.13
CA VAL A 72 11.26 3.95 -0.51
C VAL A 72 10.12 4.90 -0.15
N HIS A 73 10.03 5.27 1.12
CA HIS A 73 9.09 6.25 1.64
C HIS A 73 9.81 7.55 2.01
N LEU A 74 9.29 8.67 1.51
CA LEU A 74 9.73 10.02 1.87
C LEU A 74 8.60 10.74 2.60
N TYR A 75 8.81 11.01 3.88
CA TYR A 75 7.89 11.74 4.73
C TYR A 75 8.40 13.17 4.93
N PRO A 76 7.61 14.22 4.63
CA PRO A 76 8.09 15.60 4.76
C PRO A 76 8.48 15.92 6.22
N ILE A 77 9.66 16.53 6.40
CA ILE A 77 10.10 17.02 7.72
C ILE A 77 9.35 18.33 7.99
N LEU A 78 8.38 18.27 8.88
CA LEU A 78 7.70 19.47 9.37
C LEU A 78 8.67 20.23 10.27
N ALA A 79 9.18 21.37 9.80
CA ALA A 79 10.08 22.21 10.58
C ALA A 79 9.41 22.61 11.91
N GLN A 80 10.07 22.29 13.03
CA GLN A 80 9.66 22.70 14.36
C GLN A 80 9.68 24.24 14.46
N ARG A 81 8.54 24.90 14.19
CA ARG A 81 8.17 26.11 14.91
C ARG A 81 7.07 25.73 15.89
N GLU A 82 7.40 25.83 17.17
CA GLU A 82 6.48 25.70 18.29
C GLU A 82 5.21 26.53 18.04
N GLN A 83 4.06 25.96 18.39
CA GLN A 83 2.71 26.53 18.24
C GLN A 83 2.13 26.62 16.82
N GLN A 84 2.24 25.55 16.02
CA GLN A 84 1.27 25.28 14.94
C GLN A 84 1.18 23.78 14.57
N VAL A 85 1.23 22.92 15.60
CA VAL A 85 0.96 21.46 15.49
C VAL A 85 -0.48 21.15 14.99
N LEU A 86 -1.27 22.18 14.65
CA LEU A 86 -2.63 22.04 14.11
C LEU A 86 -2.92 22.93 12.88
N GLN A 87 -1.92 23.40 12.11
CA GLN A 87 -2.22 24.10 10.84
C GLN A 87 -1.46 23.61 9.60
N PHE A 88 -0.60 22.58 9.72
CA PHE A 88 -0.19 21.76 8.57
C PHE A 88 -1.08 20.52 8.39
N SER A 89 -1.85 20.15 9.43
CA SER A 89 -2.84 19.07 9.42
C SER A 89 -4.18 19.45 8.78
N GLU A 90 -4.37 20.71 8.39
CA GLU A 90 -5.63 21.18 7.80
C GLU A 90 -5.62 21.15 6.26
N GLN A 91 -4.44 21.19 5.62
CA GLN A 91 -4.30 21.12 4.15
C GLN A 91 -3.77 19.77 3.64
N CYS A 92 -3.20 18.97 4.52
CA CYS A 92 -2.72 17.62 4.25
C CYS A 92 -3.59 16.64 5.08
N GLY A 93 -4.22 15.64 4.46
CA GLY A 93 -4.92 14.59 5.21
C GLY A 93 -3.95 13.73 6.01
N SER A 94 -4.39 12.54 6.46
CA SER A 94 -3.58 11.61 7.26
C SER A 94 -2.33 11.03 6.57
N TRP A 95 -2.11 11.31 5.28
CA TRP A 95 -1.01 10.73 4.49
C TRP A 95 -0.47 11.76 3.50
N CYS A 96 0.76 12.25 3.73
CA CYS A 96 1.52 13.10 2.81
C CYS A 96 2.93 12.54 2.65
N GLY A 97 3.41 12.44 1.42
CA GLY A 97 4.70 11.83 1.13
C GLY A 97 4.85 11.37 -0.31
N ILE A 98 6.05 10.88 -0.63
CA ILE A 98 6.38 10.25 -1.91
C ILE A 98 6.76 8.81 -1.60
N THR A 99 6.23 7.86 -2.36
CA THR A 99 6.62 6.46 -2.24
C THR A 99 7.05 5.92 -3.60
N GLY A 100 8.22 5.29 -3.68
CA GLY A 100 8.75 4.65 -4.89
C GLY A 100 8.87 3.15 -4.70
N HIS A 101 8.38 2.37 -5.67
CA HIS A 101 8.45 0.91 -5.66
C HIS A 101 9.36 0.42 -6.77
N ASP A 102 10.32 -0.42 -6.42
CA ASP A 102 11.20 -1.19 -7.30
C ASP A 102 10.95 -2.67 -7.01
N TYR A 103 9.94 -3.23 -7.67
CA TYR A 103 9.47 -4.62 -7.53
C TYR A 103 10.36 -5.62 -8.26
N THR A 104 11.18 -5.15 -9.21
CA THR A 104 12.08 -6.00 -10.00
C THR A 104 13.53 -5.95 -9.50
N GLY A 105 13.85 -5.05 -8.57
CA GLY A 105 15.18 -4.88 -8.00
C GLY A 105 16.21 -4.38 -9.00
N ASP A 106 15.77 -3.76 -10.11
CA ASP A 106 16.65 -3.28 -11.19
C ASP A 106 17.11 -1.83 -10.97
N GLY A 107 16.68 -1.20 -9.87
CA GLY A 107 16.98 0.18 -9.54
C GLY A 107 16.10 1.21 -10.27
N ARG A 108 15.05 0.76 -10.97
CA ARG A 108 14.06 1.63 -11.61
C ARG A 108 12.76 1.60 -10.81
N TRP A 109 12.06 2.72 -10.84
CA TRP A 109 10.75 2.80 -10.19
C TRP A 109 9.71 2.16 -11.11
N ASP A 110 9.14 1.03 -10.70
CA ASP A 110 7.97 0.42 -11.32
C ASP A 110 6.72 1.22 -10.99
N ARG A 111 6.65 1.84 -9.81
CA ARG A 111 5.52 2.67 -9.41
C ARG A 111 5.97 3.81 -8.51
N VAL A 112 5.40 5.00 -8.72
CA VAL A 112 5.61 6.17 -7.86
C VAL A 112 4.26 6.68 -7.38
N PHE A 113 4.07 6.74 -6.06
CA PHE A 113 2.96 7.39 -5.40
C PHE A 113 3.38 8.77 -4.94
N LEU A 114 2.47 9.73 -5.08
CA LEU A 114 2.61 11.04 -4.49
C LEU A 114 1.31 11.33 -3.75
N CYS A 115 1.44 11.70 -2.49
CA CYS A 115 0.34 12.04 -1.62
C CYS A 115 0.54 13.47 -1.16
N ARG A 116 -0.34 14.36 -1.64
CA ARG A 116 -0.41 15.81 -1.33
C ARG A 116 0.95 16.51 -1.23
N TYR A 117 1.65 16.53 -2.37
CA TYR A 117 2.81 17.39 -2.59
C TYR A 117 2.49 18.43 -3.68
N PRO A 118 2.89 19.69 -3.52
CA PRO A 118 2.43 20.59 -2.46
C PRO A 118 1.06 21.26 -2.74
N GLU A 119 0.48 21.11 -3.95
CA GLU A 119 -0.72 21.86 -4.37
C GLU A 119 -1.75 21.03 -5.17
N HIS A 120 -1.54 19.71 -5.34
CA HIS A 120 -2.46 18.87 -6.11
C HIS A 120 -3.60 18.34 -5.23
N ALA A 121 -4.83 18.69 -5.64
CA ALA A 121 -6.11 18.38 -5.02
C ALA A 121 -6.11 17.14 -4.11
N ASN A 122 -6.25 17.37 -2.81
CA ASN A 122 -6.75 16.46 -1.78
C ASN A 122 -6.82 14.94 -2.08
N GLY A 123 -5.68 14.25 -2.26
CA GLY A 123 -5.67 12.78 -2.35
C GLY A 123 -4.30 12.17 -2.66
N CYS A 124 -4.31 10.86 -2.89
CA CYS A 124 -3.17 10.05 -3.30
C CYS A 124 -3.42 9.44 -4.68
N ASN A 125 -2.38 9.44 -5.50
CA ASN A 125 -2.39 8.90 -6.85
C ASN A 125 -0.99 8.39 -7.19
N SER A 126 -0.94 7.55 -8.21
CA SER A 126 0.26 6.85 -8.62
C SER A 126 0.46 6.88 -10.11
N ILE A 127 1.72 6.72 -10.50
CA ILE A 127 2.14 6.43 -11.86
C ILE A 127 2.77 5.03 -11.84
N LEU A 128 2.24 4.13 -12.66
CA LEU A 128 2.77 2.80 -12.93
C LEU A 128 3.58 2.86 -14.24
N PHE A 129 4.77 2.30 -14.21
CA PHE A 129 5.65 2.08 -15.35
C PHE A 129 5.70 0.59 -15.62
N GLU A 130 5.02 0.14 -16.67
CA GLU A 130 4.90 -1.28 -17.01
C GLU A 130 5.03 -1.45 -18.53
N ASP A 131 5.90 -2.35 -18.98
CA ASP A 131 6.09 -2.68 -20.41
C ASP A 131 6.32 -1.47 -21.34
N GLY A 132 7.02 -0.46 -20.84
CA GLY A 132 7.30 0.78 -21.58
C GLY A 132 6.11 1.74 -21.68
N ILE A 133 5.00 1.43 -21.00
CA ILE A 133 3.82 2.28 -20.89
C ILE A 133 3.84 2.98 -19.53
N THR A 134 3.53 4.28 -19.55
CA THR A 134 3.27 5.05 -18.32
C THR A 134 1.77 5.14 -18.14
N LYS A 135 1.26 4.59 -17.03
CA LYS A 135 -0.16 4.59 -16.68
C LYS A 135 -0.38 5.37 -15.40
N TRP A 136 -1.31 6.32 -15.44
CA TRP A 136 -1.78 6.98 -14.24
C TRP A 136 -2.90 6.18 -13.58
N GLU A 137 -2.81 6.02 -12.26
CA GLU A 137 -3.80 5.31 -11.43
C GLU A 137 -4.03 6.09 -10.13
N PRO A 138 -5.24 6.65 -9.91
CA PRO A 138 -5.59 7.20 -8.60
C PRO A 138 -5.72 6.06 -7.58
N CYS A 139 -5.49 6.35 -6.30
CA CYS A 139 -5.91 5.41 -5.26
C CYS A 139 -7.43 5.19 -5.35
N ASN A 140 -7.91 3.97 -5.13
CA ASN A 140 -9.35 3.64 -5.24
C ASN A 140 -10.24 4.58 -4.41
N ALA A 141 -9.77 4.99 -3.23
CA ALA A 141 -10.49 5.93 -2.40
C ALA A 141 -10.67 7.29 -3.11
N ASP A 142 -9.67 7.74 -3.86
CA ASP A 142 -9.57 9.07 -4.48
C ASP A 142 -9.96 9.09 -5.96
N GLU A 143 -10.51 8.00 -6.49
CA GLU A 143 -10.97 7.90 -7.88
C GLU A 143 -11.95 9.03 -8.23
N GLY A 144 -11.70 9.70 -9.36
CA GLY A 144 -12.50 10.84 -9.82
C GLY A 144 -12.32 12.14 -9.00
N ARG A 145 -11.51 12.13 -7.93
CA ARG A 145 -11.25 13.28 -7.05
C ARG A 145 -9.86 13.90 -7.26
N VAL A 146 -8.93 13.13 -7.80
CA VAL A 146 -7.55 13.54 -8.07
C VAL A 146 -7.26 13.57 -9.57
N GLN A 147 -6.40 14.50 -9.97
CA GLN A 147 -5.92 14.62 -11.35
C GLN A 147 -4.54 13.98 -11.48
N PRO A 148 -4.13 13.57 -12.70
CA PRO A 148 -2.74 13.21 -12.96
C PRO A 148 -1.76 14.32 -12.57
N PHE A 149 -0.57 13.90 -12.12
CA PHE A 149 0.54 14.82 -11.89
C PHE A 149 1.07 15.39 -13.20
N SER A 150 1.72 16.55 -13.12
CA SER A 150 2.54 17.00 -14.24
C SER A 150 3.80 16.13 -14.33
N GLU A 151 4.35 16.02 -15.55
CA GLU A 151 5.64 15.34 -15.76
C GLU A 151 6.76 15.93 -14.89
N LYS A 152 6.69 17.24 -14.61
CA LYS A 152 7.62 17.94 -13.74
C LYS A 152 7.54 17.45 -12.30
N ASP A 153 6.33 17.27 -11.76
CA ASP A 153 6.15 16.80 -10.38
C ASP A 153 6.63 15.36 -10.22
N LEU A 154 6.35 14.53 -11.23
CA LEU A 154 6.85 13.17 -11.30
C LEU A 154 8.38 13.12 -11.34
N ALA A 155 9.01 13.94 -12.18
CA ALA A 155 10.46 14.01 -12.29
C ALA A 155 11.11 14.47 -10.96
N ILE A 156 10.52 15.46 -10.29
CA ILE A 156 10.98 15.91 -8.97
C ILE A 156 10.85 14.77 -7.95
N ALA A 157 9.71 14.08 -7.92
CA ALA A 157 9.46 12.98 -6.99
C ALA A 157 10.44 11.83 -7.20
N MET A 158 10.67 11.41 -8.45
CA MET A 158 11.66 10.38 -8.78
C MET A 158 13.07 10.82 -8.37
N GLY A 159 13.44 12.08 -8.60
CA GLY A 159 14.72 12.63 -8.17
C GLY A 159 14.92 12.57 -6.65
N GLN A 160 13.88 12.90 -5.88
CA GLN A 160 13.91 12.80 -4.42
C GLN A 160 14.02 11.35 -3.95
N LEU A 161 13.31 10.41 -4.58
CA LEU A 161 13.39 8.99 -4.25
C LEU A 161 14.80 8.45 -4.50
N TYR A 162 15.42 8.79 -5.63
CA TYR A 162 16.81 8.41 -5.91
C TYR A 162 17.79 9.03 -4.93
N LEU A 163 17.59 10.29 -4.53
CA LEU A 163 18.41 10.95 -3.51
C LEU A 163 18.29 10.24 -2.15
N GLY A 164 17.06 9.90 -1.74
CA GLY A 164 16.79 9.15 -0.52
C GLY A 164 17.49 7.80 -0.53
N LEU A 165 17.35 7.04 -1.62
CA LEU A 165 18.04 5.78 -1.82
C LEU A 165 19.56 5.94 -1.72
N ALA A 166 20.15 6.85 -2.49
CA ALA A 166 21.60 7.04 -2.54
C ALA A 166 22.21 7.50 -1.19
N THR A 167 21.42 8.16 -0.34
CA THR A 167 21.90 8.72 0.93
C THR A 167 21.68 7.79 2.12
N VAL A 168 20.62 6.98 2.10
CA VAL A 168 20.16 6.21 3.28
C VAL A 168 20.31 4.70 3.10
N HIS A 169 20.53 4.22 1.88
CA HIS A 169 20.71 2.80 1.61
C HIS A 169 22.14 2.34 1.90
N ASP A 170 22.51 2.34 3.17
CA ASP A 170 23.79 1.84 3.65
C ASP A 170 23.67 1.13 5.02
N VAL A 171 24.75 0.48 5.45
CA VAL A 171 24.76 -0.29 6.70
C VAL A 171 24.62 0.57 7.96
N GLU A 172 25.02 1.84 7.92
CA GLU A 172 24.96 2.77 9.07
C GLU A 172 23.51 3.17 9.36
N HIS A 173 22.69 3.26 8.32
CA HIS A 173 21.28 3.62 8.42
C HIS A 173 20.34 2.42 8.65
N ARG A 174 20.84 1.17 8.57
CA ARG A 174 20.02 -0.03 8.79
C ARG A 174 19.54 -0.13 10.24
N ARG A 175 18.22 -0.27 10.43
CA ARG A 175 17.55 -0.29 11.75
C ARG A 175 16.99 -1.65 12.15
N SER A 176 16.62 -2.47 11.18
CA SER A 176 16.07 -3.79 11.46
C SER A 176 16.37 -4.75 10.33
N THR A 177 16.51 -6.01 10.72
CA THR A 177 16.55 -7.18 9.83
C THR A 177 15.35 -8.10 10.12
N LEU A 178 15.08 -9.04 9.22
CA LEU A 178 14.02 -10.05 9.41
C LEU A 178 14.20 -10.83 10.72
N GLU A 179 15.43 -11.22 11.06
CA GLU A 179 15.69 -12.01 12.27
C GLU A 179 15.51 -11.18 13.55
N GLU A 180 15.88 -9.91 13.54
CA GLU A 180 15.61 -8.97 14.65
C GLU A 180 14.11 -8.75 14.84
N PHE A 181 13.37 -8.62 13.74
CA PHE A 181 11.91 -8.49 13.78
C PHE A 181 11.23 -9.74 14.33
N LYS A 182 11.60 -10.93 13.83
CA LYS A 182 11.12 -12.21 14.36
C LYS A 182 11.46 -12.36 15.85
N ALA A 183 12.66 -11.97 16.27
CA ALA A 183 13.06 -12.01 17.67
C ALA A 183 12.18 -11.10 18.55
N LYS A 184 11.86 -9.89 18.08
CA LYS A 184 10.94 -8.96 18.75
C LYS A 184 9.54 -9.58 18.88
N LEU A 185 8.98 -10.11 17.79
CA LEU A 185 7.65 -10.73 17.81
C LEU A 185 7.58 -11.95 18.73
N ARG A 186 8.66 -12.76 18.80
CA ARG A 186 8.75 -13.89 19.76
C ARG A 186 8.76 -13.39 21.20
N LYS A 187 9.55 -12.36 21.49
CA LYS A 187 9.63 -11.74 22.83
C LYS A 187 8.29 -11.16 23.27
N ASP A 188 7.57 -10.55 22.35
CA ASP A 188 6.25 -9.96 22.60
C ASP A 188 5.11 -11.01 22.60
N GLY A 189 5.44 -12.30 22.42
CA GLY A 189 4.49 -13.42 22.43
C GLY A 189 3.56 -13.48 21.21
N THR A 190 3.84 -12.68 20.18
CA THR A 190 3.04 -12.60 18.95
C THR A 190 3.22 -13.84 18.08
N ILE A 191 4.45 -14.37 18.05
CA ILE A 191 4.77 -15.64 17.39
C ILE A 191 5.50 -16.56 18.36
N LYS A 192 5.36 -17.88 18.18
CA LYS A 192 5.98 -18.90 19.05
C LYS A 192 7.35 -19.32 18.54
#